data_AF-A0A7V8W6A1-F1
#
_entry.id   AF-A0A7V8W6A1-F1
#
_cell.length_a   1.000
_cell.length_b   1.000
_cell.length_c   1.000
_cell.angle_alpha   90.00
_cell.angle_beta   90.00
_cell.angle_gamma   90.00
#
_symmetry.space_group_name_H-M   'P 1'
#
loop_
_entity.id
_entity.type
_entity.pdbx_description
1 polymer ?
#
loop_
_entity_poly.entity_id
_entity_poly.type
_entity_poly.pdbx_seq_one_letter_code
_entity_poly.pdbx_strand_id
1 'polypeptide(L)'
;YMFGIWGFSDIIRNAFDEFPALKEKVGIVLIKGVLKEDQEGVDVLRKWGSVEQDMARQFEEKGLKGVGIKLIPRRFYDPALSRYCRHELTHIADMLDPTFDYDPDTKVGQNPGEETLILHRYRILWCMNIDSRLVRAGKDPMLTREDRFKEFRSWYRKIPPAQLKSVFEGLWQADFLTHAELTEMASDTLRVMDRAIEVEGGDVPATLNKVILMPGFPCPLCRFPTYSWVEDLENKVEKHVLDFIRENHPGWDAEYGACDRCVEVYRLRSEGVV
;
A
#
# COMPACT_ATOMS: atom_id res chain seq x y z
N TYR A 1 27.45 -16.25 15.81
CA TYR A 1 28.90 -16.51 15.66
C TYR A 1 29.25 -17.03 14.26
N MET A 2 28.67 -18.16 13.79
CA MET A 2 28.96 -18.71 12.45
C MET A 2 28.57 -17.79 11.28
N PHE A 3 27.47 -17.05 11.38
CA PHE A 3 27.00 -16.13 10.33
C PHE A 3 28.03 -15.06 9.95
N GLY A 4 28.78 -14.53 10.93
CA GLY A 4 29.86 -13.58 10.69
C GLY A 4 31.13 -14.26 10.16
N ILE A 5 31.48 -15.44 10.69
CA ILE A 5 32.66 -16.20 10.25
C ILE A 5 32.55 -16.59 8.78
N TRP A 6 31.34 -16.86 8.29
CA TRP A 6 31.07 -17.23 6.90
C TRP A 6 30.92 -16.02 5.96
N GLY A 7 31.17 -14.80 6.44
CA GLY A 7 31.13 -13.58 5.61
C GLY A 7 29.72 -13.11 5.23
N PHE A 8 28.65 -13.79 5.67
CA PHE A 8 27.28 -13.37 5.36
C PHE A 8 26.91 -12.03 6.00
N SER A 9 27.53 -11.69 7.13
CA SER A 9 27.38 -10.36 7.73
C SER A 9 27.92 -9.25 6.83
N ASP A 10 28.97 -9.53 6.05
CA ASP A 10 29.62 -8.52 5.24
C ASP A 10 28.76 -8.16 4.04
N ILE A 11 28.01 -9.13 3.48
CA ILE A 11 27.03 -8.87 2.41
C ILE A 11 26.00 -7.83 2.86
N ILE A 12 25.42 -8.01 4.04
CA ILE A 12 24.43 -7.08 4.59
C ILE A 12 25.07 -5.74 4.97
N ARG A 13 26.24 -5.78 5.60
CA ARG A 13 26.98 -4.56 6.00
C ARG A 13 27.34 -3.70 4.79
N ASN A 14 27.81 -4.31 3.71
CA ASN A 14 28.21 -3.61 2.49
C ASN A 14 26.99 -2.98 1.78
N ALA A 15 25.79 -3.54 1.94
CA ALA A 15 24.58 -2.91 1.41
C ALA A 15 24.33 -1.52 2.02
N PHE A 16 24.71 -1.29 3.29
CA PHE A 16 24.63 0.03 3.93
C PHE A 16 25.62 1.04 3.35
N ASP A 17 26.65 0.62 2.60
CA ASP A 17 27.57 1.56 1.93
C ASP A 17 26.84 2.44 0.90
N GLU A 18 25.72 1.94 0.36
CA GLU A 18 24.84 2.71 -0.53
C GLU A 18 23.92 3.69 0.22
N PHE A 19 23.85 3.60 1.55
CA PHE A 19 22.99 4.42 2.40
C PHE A 19 23.76 5.08 3.55
N PRO A 20 24.68 6.04 3.29
CA PRO A 20 25.48 6.68 4.35
C PRO A 20 24.63 7.29 5.46
N ALA A 21 23.52 7.95 5.12
CA ALA A 21 22.60 8.53 6.09
C ALA A 21 21.95 7.48 7.03
N LEU A 22 21.78 6.23 6.58
CA LEU A 22 21.29 5.16 7.44
C LEU A 22 22.34 4.74 8.47
N LYS A 23 23.63 4.77 8.13
CA LYS A 23 24.70 4.44 9.09
C LYS A 23 24.75 5.41 10.27
N GLU A 24 24.30 6.64 10.07
CA GLU A 24 24.21 7.67 11.12
C GLU A 24 22.94 7.53 11.97
N LYS A 25 21.92 6.81 11.49
CA LYS A 25 20.62 6.66 12.16
C LYS A 25 20.40 5.26 12.74
N VAL A 26 21.13 4.24 12.28
CA VAL A 26 20.95 2.83 12.66
C VAL A 26 22.13 2.36 13.50
N GLY A 27 21.87 1.96 14.74
CA GLY A 27 22.89 1.48 15.67
C GLY A 27 23.10 -0.03 15.62
N ILE A 28 22.05 -0.78 15.31
CA ILE A 28 22.08 -2.25 15.32
C ILE A 28 21.13 -2.82 14.26
N VAL A 29 21.57 -3.91 13.63
CA VAL A 29 20.80 -4.67 12.65
C VAL A 29 20.66 -6.12 13.15
N LEU A 30 19.43 -6.60 13.30
CA LEU A 30 19.13 -7.98 13.65
C LEU A 30 18.67 -8.73 12.40
N ILE A 31 19.33 -9.84 12.09
CA ILE A 31 18.97 -10.70 10.95
C ILE A 31 18.25 -11.92 11.48
N LYS A 32 17.04 -12.18 10.97
CA LYS A 32 16.21 -13.32 11.34
C LYS A 32 15.88 -14.17 10.11
N GLY A 33 16.11 -15.48 10.24
CA GLY A 33 15.68 -16.44 9.23
C GLY A 33 14.16 -16.57 9.17
N VAL A 34 13.60 -16.59 7.96
CA VAL A 34 12.20 -16.95 7.70
C VAL A 34 12.11 -18.12 6.71
N LEU A 35 10.94 -18.76 6.64
CA LEU A 35 10.74 -19.98 5.85
C LEU A 35 10.10 -19.74 4.48
N LYS A 36 9.42 -18.60 4.30
CA LYS A 36 8.64 -18.28 3.09
C LYS A 36 8.94 -16.87 2.59
N GLU A 37 8.77 -16.65 1.29
CA GLU A 37 9.13 -15.38 0.63
C GLU A 37 8.20 -14.24 1.04
N ASP A 38 6.94 -14.54 1.34
CA ASP A 38 5.96 -13.60 1.87
C ASP A 38 6.24 -13.15 3.31
N GLN A 39 7.21 -13.78 3.99
CA GLN A 39 7.67 -13.41 5.33
C GLN A 39 8.99 -12.63 5.32
N GLU A 40 9.62 -12.48 4.16
CA GLU A 40 10.80 -11.63 3.98
C GLU A 40 10.42 -10.15 4.11
N GLY A 41 11.36 -9.33 4.56
CA GLY A 41 11.20 -7.89 4.61
C GLY A 41 11.99 -7.26 5.75
N VAL A 42 11.81 -5.95 5.93
CA VAL A 42 12.46 -5.17 6.98
C VAL A 42 11.50 -4.34 7.80
N ASP A 43 11.93 -3.98 9.01
CA ASP A 43 11.18 -3.08 9.88
C ASP A 43 12.11 -2.36 10.87
N VAL A 44 11.66 -1.21 11.38
CA VAL A 44 12.31 -0.52 12.50
C VAL A 44 11.87 -1.21 13.79
N LEU A 45 12.83 -1.71 14.56
CA LEU A 45 12.55 -2.48 15.76
C LEU A 45 11.98 -1.57 16.86
N ARG A 46 10.78 -1.94 17.34
CA ARG A 46 10.09 -1.28 18.47
C ARG A 46 10.18 -2.07 19.78
N LYS A 47 10.62 -3.34 19.71
CA LYS A 47 10.76 -4.25 20.84
C LYS A 47 12.01 -5.10 20.66
N TRP A 48 12.66 -5.36 21.78
CA TRP A 48 13.91 -6.12 21.84
C TRP A 48 13.69 -7.44 22.55
N GLY A 49 14.42 -8.47 22.08
CA GLY A 49 14.56 -9.71 22.84
C GLY A 49 15.42 -9.47 24.09
N SER A 50 15.34 -10.39 25.04
CA SER A 50 16.10 -10.29 26.30
C SER A 50 17.62 -10.26 26.09
N VAL A 51 18.12 -10.83 24.99
CA VAL A 51 19.55 -10.88 24.67
C VAL A 51 20.04 -9.55 24.10
N GLU A 52 19.23 -8.91 23.26
CA GLU A 52 19.61 -7.68 22.56
C GLU A 52 19.30 -6.42 23.36
N GLN A 53 18.46 -6.51 24.40
CA GLN A 53 17.92 -5.36 25.15
C GLN A 53 19.00 -4.42 25.71
N ASP A 54 20.05 -4.96 26.35
CA ASP A 54 21.11 -4.13 26.94
C ASP A 54 21.95 -3.40 25.89
N MET A 55 22.21 -4.07 24.77
CA MET A 55 22.95 -3.50 23.64
C MET A 55 22.08 -2.47 22.90
N ALA A 56 20.80 -2.75 22.70
CA ALA A 56 19.86 -1.83 22.08
C ALA A 56 19.73 -0.53 22.87
N ARG A 57 19.65 -0.61 24.20
CA ARG A 57 19.56 0.56 25.08
C ARG A 57 20.72 1.55 24.85
N GLN A 58 21.94 1.04 24.66
CA GLN A 58 23.12 1.88 24.40
C GLN A 58 23.03 2.66 23.08
N PHE A 59 22.32 2.13 22.09
CA PHE A 59 22.09 2.80 20.81
C PHE A 59 20.91 3.76 20.88
N GLU A 60 19.82 3.36 21.55
CA GLU A 60 18.64 4.20 21.75
C GLU A 60 18.96 5.45 22.59
N GLU A 61 19.81 5.34 23.61
CA GLU A 61 20.32 6.48 24.40
C GLU A 61 21.06 7.51 23.53
N LYS A 62 21.60 7.09 22.38
CA LYS A 62 22.26 7.95 21.39
C LYS A 62 21.31 8.41 20.27
N GLY A 63 20.01 8.10 20.38
CA GLY A 63 19.00 8.40 19.37
C GLY A 63 19.02 7.49 18.15
N LEU A 64 19.85 6.43 18.15
CA LEU A 64 19.96 5.50 17.03
C LEU A 64 18.85 4.44 17.08
N LYS A 65 18.46 3.95 15.91
CA LYS A 65 17.38 2.98 15.73
C LYS A 65 17.90 1.58 15.50
N GLY A 66 17.05 0.61 15.84
CA GLY A 66 17.21 -0.79 15.50
C GLY A 66 16.53 -1.14 14.18
N VAL A 67 17.16 -1.98 13.37
CA VAL A 67 16.57 -2.51 12.14
C VAL A 67 16.51 -4.04 12.21
N GLY A 68 15.36 -4.60 11.90
CA GLY A 68 15.17 -6.04 11.74
C GLY A 68 15.12 -6.39 10.26
N ILE A 69 15.91 -7.38 9.83
CA ILE A 69 15.87 -7.93 8.48
C ILE A 69 15.45 -9.39 8.56
N LYS A 70 14.32 -9.71 7.94
CA LYS A 70 13.82 -11.08 7.76
C LYS A 70 14.18 -11.57 6.36
N LEU A 71 14.88 -12.70 6.29
CA LEU A 71 15.42 -13.25 5.05
C LEU A 71 15.32 -14.78 5.07
N ILE A 72 15.01 -15.38 3.92
CA ILE A 72 15.16 -16.81 3.74
C ILE A 72 16.66 -17.11 3.62
N PRO A 73 17.21 -18.10 4.34
CA PRO A 73 18.64 -18.42 4.28
C PRO A 73 19.17 -18.70 2.87
N ARG A 74 18.33 -19.21 1.96
CA ARG A 74 18.72 -19.47 0.57
C ARG A 74 19.11 -18.20 -0.20
N ARG A 75 18.62 -17.01 0.20
CA ARG A 75 18.98 -15.74 -0.44
C ARG A 75 20.47 -15.44 -0.41
N PHE A 76 21.21 -15.96 0.56
CA PHE A 76 22.67 -15.79 0.62
C PHE A 76 23.43 -16.47 -0.54
N TYR A 77 22.75 -17.31 -1.32
CA TYR A 77 23.27 -17.90 -2.55
C TYR A 77 22.70 -17.25 -3.82
N ASP A 78 21.78 -16.28 -3.68
CA ASP A 78 21.13 -15.59 -4.78
C ASP A 78 21.95 -14.35 -5.17
N PRO A 79 22.46 -14.25 -6.42
CA PRO A 79 23.14 -13.05 -6.90
C PRO A 79 22.27 -11.79 -6.81
N ALA A 80 20.94 -11.92 -6.74
CA ALA A 80 20.02 -10.81 -6.57
C ALA A 80 19.95 -10.26 -5.13
N LEU A 81 20.63 -10.86 -4.15
CA LEU A 81 20.57 -10.39 -2.75
C LEU A 81 20.95 -8.91 -2.59
N SER A 82 21.90 -8.41 -3.38
CA SER A 82 22.25 -6.98 -3.34
C SER A 82 21.09 -6.07 -3.75
N ARG A 83 20.30 -6.48 -4.76
CA ARG A 83 19.09 -5.78 -5.21
C ARG A 83 17.99 -5.83 -4.16
N TYR A 84 17.81 -7.00 -3.54
CA TYR A 84 16.90 -7.16 -2.41
C TYR A 84 17.28 -6.24 -1.25
N CYS A 85 18.54 -6.27 -0.80
CA CYS A 85 18.99 -5.41 0.29
C CYS A 85 18.83 -3.93 -0.04
N ARG A 86 19.11 -3.51 -1.28
CA ARG A 86 18.91 -2.13 -1.70
C ARG A 86 17.43 -1.71 -1.62
N HIS A 87 16.53 -2.56 -2.10
CA HIS A 87 15.09 -2.32 -2.03
C HIS A 87 14.61 -2.20 -0.58
N GLU A 88 14.96 -3.18 0.25
CA GLU A 88 14.58 -3.19 1.66
C GLU A 88 15.21 -2.04 2.45
N LEU A 89 16.48 -1.71 2.24
CA LEU A 89 17.09 -0.56 2.92
C LEU A 89 16.48 0.77 2.48
N THR A 90 15.90 0.84 1.28
CA THR A 90 15.12 2.02 0.87
C THR A 90 13.83 2.13 1.68
N HIS A 91 13.16 1.02 2.03
CA HIS A 91 12.06 1.06 3.00
C HIS A 91 12.50 1.63 4.35
N ILE A 92 13.65 1.20 4.88
CA ILE A 92 14.18 1.75 6.13
C ILE A 92 14.54 3.23 5.99
N ALA A 93 15.12 3.63 4.86
CA ALA A 93 15.42 5.04 4.58
C ALA A 93 14.16 5.90 4.65
N ASP A 94 13.07 5.46 4.00
CA ASP A 94 11.77 6.12 4.07
C ASP A 94 11.22 6.13 5.51
N MET A 95 11.19 4.99 6.21
CA MET A 95 10.69 4.92 7.60
C MET A 95 11.43 5.83 8.58
N LEU A 96 12.69 6.19 8.29
CA LEU A 96 13.53 7.06 9.11
C LEU A 96 13.65 8.48 8.55
N ASP A 97 12.95 8.79 7.46
CA ASP A 97 12.85 10.12 6.88
C ASP A 97 11.63 10.86 7.46
N PRO A 98 11.81 11.97 8.19
CA PRO A 98 10.69 12.77 8.69
C PRO A 98 9.74 13.28 7.60
N THR A 99 10.19 13.41 6.35
CA THR A 99 9.34 13.83 5.23
C THR A 99 8.43 12.71 4.73
N PHE A 100 8.80 11.46 4.94
CA PHE A 100 7.94 10.31 4.64
C PHE A 100 6.84 10.15 5.68
N ASP A 101 7.11 10.56 6.92
CA ASP A 101 6.18 10.56 8.05
C ASP A 101 5.55 9.19 8.33
N TYR A 102 6.41 8.16 8.44
CA TYR A 102 5.95 6.79 8.72
C TYR A 102 5.33 6.67 10.11
N ASP A 103 4.08 6.24 10.15
CA ASP A 103 3.37 5.90 11.38
C ASP A 103 3.11 4.38 11.48
N PRO A 104 3.84 3.65 12.35
CA PRO A 104 3.65 2.22 12.53
C PRO A 104 2.35 1.86 13.27
N ASP A 105 1.64 2.85 13.84
CA ASP A 105 0.38 2.66 14.56
C ASP A 105 -0.85 3.02 13.71
N THR A 106 -0.64 3.41 12.44
CA THR A 106 -1.72 3.70 11.49
C THR A 106 -2.66 2.51 11.35
N LYS A 107 -3.94 2.78 11.65
CA LYS A 107 -5.04 1.81 11.56
C LYS A 107 -5.76 1.98 10.23
N VAL A 108 -5.92 0.88 9.51
CA VAL A 108 -6.63 0.86 8.22
C VAL A 108 -7.73 -0.19 8.22
N GLY A 109 -8.79 0.08 7.47
CA GLY A 109 -9.95 -0.80 7.36
C GLY A 109 -10.83 -0.82 8.62
N GLN A 110 -12.09 -1.23 8.43
CA GLN A 110 -13.07 -1.38 9.51
C GLN A 110 -13.14 -2.83 10.02
N ASN A 111 -12.55 -3.77 9.29
CA ASN A 111 -12.53 -5.20 9.61
C ASN A 111 -11.24 -5.86 9.09
N PRO A 112 -10.87 -7.06 9.58
CA PRO A 112 -9.60 -7.71 9.22
C PRO A 112 -9.41 -7.99 7.72
N GLY A 113 -10.49 -8.25 6.98
CA GLY A 113 -10.42 -8.50 5.54
C GLY A 113 -10.11 -7.24 4.75
N GLU A 114 -10.75 -6.13 5.11
CA GLU A 114 -10.48 -4.81 4.55
C GLU A 114 -9.08 -4.31 4.91
N GLU A 115 -8.69 -4.45 6.18
CA GLU A 115 -7.34 -4.15 6.66
C GLU A 115 -6.28 -4.90 5.82
N THR A 116 -6.44 -6.21 5.66
CA THR A 116 -5.54 -7.04 4.85
C THR A 116 -5.44 -6.54 3.41
N LEU A 117 -6.57 -6.22 2.77
CA LEU A 117 -6.61 -5.69 1.41
C LEU A 117 -5.85 -4.36 1.29
N ILE A 118 -6.08 -3.43 2.22
CA ILE A 118 -5.44 -2.11 2.22
C ILE A 118 -3.94 -2.26 2.43
N LEU A 119 -3.50 -3.07 3.39
CA LEU A 119 -2.07 -3.31 3.65
C LEU A 119 -1.35 -3.92 2.43
N HIS A 120 -2.00 -4.83 1.70
CA HIS A 120 -1.44 -5.36 0.45
C HIS A 120 -1.30 -4.30 -0.63
N ARG A 121 -2.32 -3.44 -0.82
CA ARG A 121 -2.26 -2.33 -1.77
C ARG A 121 -1.18 -1.31 -1.39
N TYR A 122 -1.08 -0.96 -0.11
CA TYR A 122 -0.07 -0.08 0.43
C TYR A 122 1.34 -0.60 0.10
N ARG A 123 1.60 -1.89 0.37
CA ARG A 123 2.88 -2.54 0.03
C ARG A 123 3.21 -2.39 -1.45
N ILE A 124 2.27 -2.66 -2.35
CA ILE A 124 2.51 -2.58 -3.79
C ILE A 124 2.84 -1.16 -4.23
N LEU A 125 2.08 -0.18 -3.76
CA LEU A 125 2.31 1.23 -4.08
C LEU A 125 3.70 1.68 -3.57
N TRP A 126 4.06 1.32 -2.35
CA TRP A 126 5.35 1.69 -1.77
C TRP A 126 6.52 1.01 -2.49
N CYS A 127 6.45 -0.30 -2.70
CA CYS A 127 7.50 -1.05 -3.39
C CYS A 127 7.67 -0.57 -4.85
N MET A 128 6.58 -0.22 -5.52
CA MET A 128 6.62 0.38 -6.86
C MET A 128 7.31 1.75 -6.85
N ASN A 129 7.01 2.61 -5.88
CA ASN A 129 7.67 3.91 -5.75
C ASN A 129 9.18 3.74 -5.47
N ILE A 130 9.57 2.79 -4.61
CA ILE A 130 10.98 2.44 -4.37
C ILE A 130 11.66 2.00 -5.66
N ASP A 131 11.14 1.00 -6.37
CA ASP A 131 11.80 0.50 -7.58
C ASP A 131 11.88 1.57 -8.67
N SER A 132 10.88 2.47 -8.76
CA SER A 132 10.93 3.61 -9.67
C SER A 132 12.07 4.59 -9.33
N ARG A 133 12.28 4.89 -8.04
CA ARG A 133 13.38 5.75 -7.56
C ARG A 133 14.73 5.10 -7.80
N LEU A 134 14.85 3.79 -7.57
CA LEU A 134 16.08 3.04 -7.84
C LEU A 134 16.44 3.09 -9.33
N VAL A 135 15.46 2.88 -10.23
CA VAL A 135 15.68 3.00 -11.68
C VAL A 135 16.12 4.42 -12.06
N ARG A 136 15.47 5.47 -11.53
CA ARG A 136 15.87 6.87 -11.78
C ARG A 136 17.29 7.17 -11.28
N ALA A 137 17.70 6.54 -10.18
CA ALA A 137 19.05 6.64 -9.63
C ALA A 137 20.09 5.78 -10.38
N GLY A 138 19.72 5.11 -11.47
CA GLY A 138 20.61 4.24 -12.25
C GLY A 138 21.00 2.95 -11.51
N LYS A 139 20.17 2.51 -10.55
CA LYS A 139 20.38 1.29 -9.77
C LYS A 139 19.45 0.19 -10.26
N ASP A 140 19.92 -1.05 -10.14
CA ASP A 140 19.05 -2.20 -10.40
C ASP A 140 17.94 -2.29 -9.35
N PRO A 141 16.65 -2.28 -9.77
CA PRO A 141 15.52 -2.45 -8.86
C PRO A 141 15.35 -3.92 -8.45
N MET A 142 14.48 -4.18 -7.46
CA MET A 142 14.14 -5.55 -7.07
C MET A 142 13.29 -6.22 -8.15
N LEU A 143 12.25 -5.52 -8.63
CA LEU A 143 11.43 -5.96 -9.76
C LEU A 143 11.56 -4.99 -10.92
N THR A 144 11.42 -5.52 -12.13
CA THR A 144 11.37 -4.69 -13.34
C THR A 144 10.11 -3.83 -13.34
N ARG A 145 10.12 -2.77 -14.15
CA ARG A 145 8.94 -1.93 -14.36
C ARG A 145 7.75 -2.74 -14.88
N GLU A 146 8.00 -3.67 -15.79
CA GLU A 146 7.00 -4.56 -16.37
C GLU A 146 6.40 -5.49 -15.31
N ASP A 147 7.22 -6.02 -14.40
CA ASP A 147 6.75 -6.88 -13.31
C ASP A 147 5.97 -6.09 -12.26
N ARG A 148 6.37 -4.85 -11.95
CA ARG A 148 5.58 -3.94 -11.11
C ARG A 148 4.25 -3.59 -11.74
N PHE A 149 4.20 -3.38 -13.06
CA PHE A 149 2.94 -3.16 -13.75
C PHE A 149 2.01 -4.38 -13.69
N LYS A 150 2.55 -5.61 -13.86
CA LYS A 150 1.77 -6.85 -13.69
C LYS A 150 1.23 -6.99 -12.28
N GLU A 151 2.06 -6.71 -11.27
CA GLU A 151 1.65 -6.74 -9.86
C GLU A 151 0.54 -5.73 -9.60
N PHE A 152 0.75 -4.46 -9.95
CA PHE A 152 -0.24 -3.38 -9.82
C PHE A 152 -1.57 -3.75 -10.49
N ARG A 153 -1.52 -4.20 -11.75
CA ARG A 153 -2.71 -4.66 -12.49
C ARG A 153 -3.47 -5.78 -11.79
N SER A 154 -2.77 -6.68 -11.11
CA SER A 154 -3.41 -7.80 -10.43
C SER A 154 -4.22 -7.37 -9.21
N TRP A 155 -3.96 -6.20 -8.63
CA TRP A 155 -4.64 -5.66 -7.44
C TRP A 155 -5.65 -4.56 -7.75
N TYR A 156 -5.54 -3.93 -8.92
CA TYR A 156 -6.45 -2.88 -9.38
C TYR A 156 -7.26 -3.29 -10.62
N ARG A 157 -7.65 -4.56 -10.71
CA ARG A 157 -8.38 -5.15 -11.86
C ARG A 157 -9.70 -4.47 -12.24
N LYS A 158 -10.25 -3.66 -11.33
CA LYS A 158 -11.51 -2.92 -11.52
C LYS A 158 -11.32 -1.63 -12.30
N ILE A 159 -10.09 -1.12 -12.37
CA ILE A 159 -9.75 0.04 -13.20
C ILE A 159 -9.68 -0.43 -14.66
N PRO A 160 -10.34 0.26 -15.61
CA PRO A 160 -10.22 -0.02 -17.04
C PRO A 160 -8.76 -0.08 -17.51
N PRO A 161 -8.36 -1.03 -18.38
CA PRO A 161 -6.95 -1.22 -18.73
C PRO A 161 -6.22 0.02 -19.27
N ALA A 162 -6.90 0.86 -20.06
CA ALA A 162 -6.33 2.10 -20.59
C ALA A 162 -6.05 3.13 -19.48
N GLN A 163 -6.99 3.29 -18.54
CA GLN A 163 -6.81 4.16 -17.38
C GLN A 163 -5.76 3.61 -16.41
N LEU A 164 -5.74 2.30 -16.21
CA LEU A 164 -4.76 1.64 -15.35
C LEU A 164 -3.32 1.88 -15.83
N LYS A 165 -3.10 1.94 -17.16
CA LYS A 165 -1.81 2.31 -17.74
C LYS A 165 -1.46 3.76 -17.36
N SER A 166 -2.36 4.71 -17.61
CA SER A 166 -2.18 6.13 -17.26
C SER A 166 -1.87 6.35 -15.78
N VAL A 167 -2.58 5.65 -14.90
CA VAL A 167 -2.36 5.69 -13.45
C VAL A 167 -1.00 5.12 -13.06
N PHE A 168 -0.64 3.96 -13.59
CA PHE A 168 0.66 3.35 -13.32
C PHE A 168 1.79 4.29 -13.73
N GLU A 169 1.66 4.95 -14.89
CA GLU A 169 2.67 5.89 -15.39
C GLU A 169 2.86 7.09 -14.47
N GLY A 170 1.77 7.70 -14.01
CA GLY A 170 1.86 8.83 -13.08
C GLY A 170 2.44 8.42 -11.72
N LEU A 171 2.06 7.25 -11.20
CA LEU A 171 2.65 6.70 -9.97
C LEU A 171 4.13 6.34 -10.14
N TRP A 172 4.51 5.79 -11.30
CA TRP A 172 5.90 5.41 -11.60
C TRP A 172 6.80 6.64 -11.75
N GLN A 173 6.27 7.75 -12.28
CA GLN A 173 6.99 9.00 -12.43
C GLN A 173 7.05 9.83 -11.14
N ALA A 174 6.23 9.51 -10.14
CA ALA A 174 6.25 10.22 -8.86
C ALA A 174 7.62 10.10 -8.19
N ASP A 175 8.23 11.26 -7.91
CA ASP A 175 9.56 11.32 -7.28
C ASP A 175 9.57 10.75 -5.88
N PHE A 176 8.51 11.04 -5.11
CA PHE A 176 8.34 10.66 -3.73
C PHE A 176 6.85 10.55 -3.41
N LEU A 177 6.49 9.66 -2.48
CA LEU A 177 5.14 9.51 -1.94
C LEU A 177 5.27 9.37 -0.43
N THR A 178 4.53 10.18 0.32
CA THR A 178 4.50 10.10 1.78
C THR A 178 3.73 8.85 2.25
N HIS A 179 3.92 8.47 3.51
CA HIS A 179 3.13 7.42 4.16
C HIS A 179 1.63 7.70 4.07
N ALA A 180 1.21 8.94 4.32
CA ALA A 180 -0.20 9.36 4.27
C ALA A 180 -0.80 9.20 2.86
N GLU A 181 -0.10 9.67 1.82
CA GLU A 181 -0.55 9.51 0.42
C GLU A 181 -0.68 8.04 0.03
N LEU A 182 0.28 7.20 0.41
CA LEU A 182 0.25 5.76 0.14
C LEU A 182 -0.93 5.07 0.85
N THR A 183 -1.17 5.42 2.12
CA THR A 183 -2.29 4.89 2.91
C THR A 183 -3.63 5.33 2.34
N GLU A 184 -3.76 6.59 1.96
CA GLU A 184 -4.98 7.14 1.36
C GLU A 184 -5.28 6.43 0.03
N MET A 185 -4.29 6.31 -0.86
CA MET A 185 -4.42 5.58 -2.13
C MET A 185 -4.71 4.09 -1.96
N ALA A 186 -4.10 3.44 -0.97
CA ALA A 186 -4.36 2.03 -0.69
C ALA A 186 -5.80 1.79 -0.21
N SER A 187 -6.34 2.74 0.55
CA SER A 187 -7.68 2.71 1.12
C SER A 187 -8.75 3.06 0.09
N ASP A 188 -8.48 4.03 -0.78
CA ASP A 188 -9.41 4.51 -1.78
C ASP A 188 -8.82 4.44 -3.19
N THR A 189 -9.44 3.60 -4.02
CA THR A 189 -9.02 3.45 -5.42
C THR A 189 -9.27 4.71 -6.24
N LEU A 190 -10.22 5.58 -5.85
CA LEU A 190 -10.39 6.88 -6.53
C LEU A 190 -9.13 7.73 -6.41
N ARG A 191 -8.50 7.73 -5.24
CA ARG A 191 -7.25 8.46 -5.00
C ARG A 191 -6.08 7.94 -5.82
N VAL A 192 -6.10 6.65 -6.13
CA VAL A 192 -5.16 6.05 -7.10
C VAL A 192 -5.45 6.56 -8.52
N MET A 193 -6.72 6.71 -8.91
CA MET A 193 -7.10 7.25 -10.21
C MET A 193 -6.66 8.70 -10.42
N ASP A 194 -6.62 9.51 -9.35
CA ASP A 194 -6.17 10.91 -9.37
C ASP A 194 -4.72 11.05 -9.88
N ARG A 195 -3.96 9.95 -9.88
CA ARG A 195 -2.58 9.90 -10.38
C ARG A 195 -2.47 9.63 -11.88
N ALA A 196 -3.57 9.47 -12.59
CA ALA A 196 -3.55 9.26 -14.04
C ALA A 196 -2.93 10.46 -14.77
N ILE A 197 -1.99 10.18 -15.67
CA ILE A 197 -1.41 11.16 -16.60
C ILE A 197 -1.68 10.75 -18.05
N GLU A 198 -1.66 11.69 -18.98
CA GLU A 198 -1.82 11.40 -20.40
C GLU A 198 -0.63 10.59 -20.93
N VAL A 199 -0.91 9.43 -21.52
CA VAL A 199 0.10 8.55 -22.14
C VAL A 199 -0.44 7.93 -23.42
N GLU A 200 0.45 7.58 -24.34
CA GLU A 200 0.07 6.92 -25.58
C GLU A 200 -0.69 5.60 -25.31
N GLY A 201 -1.90 5.49 -25.85
CA GLY A 201 -2.77 4.32 -25.63
C GLY A 201 -3.29 4.17 -24.20
N GLY A 202 -3.20 5.21 -23.38
CA GLY A 202 -3.89 5.33 -22.09
C GLY A 202 -5.02 6.36 -22.16
N ASP A 203 -5.91 6.30 -21.17
CA ASP A 203 -6.99 7.27 -21.01
C ASP A 203 -6.86 7.95 -19.64
N VAL A 204 -7.12 9.25 -19.56
CA VAL A 204 -7.25 9.97 -18.28
C VAL A 204 -8.74 10.08 -17.97
N PRO A 205 -9.20 9.71 -16.77
CA PRO A 205 -10.59 9.90 -16.38
C PRO A 205 -11.00 11.39 -16.49
N ALA A 206 -12.12 11.68 -17.16
CA ALA A 206 -12.64 13.04 -17.24
C ALA A 206 -13.14 13.50 -15.85
N THR A 207 -12.44 14.47 -15.25
CA THR A 207 -12.80 15.30 -14.08
C THR A 207 -13.62 14.65 -12.93
N LEU A 208 -12.92 14.56 -11.79
CA LEU A 208 -13.18 13.93 -10.49
C LEU A 208 -14.38 14.36 -9.62
N ASN A 209 -15.51 14.81 -10.19
CA ASN A 209 -16.70 15.13 -9.37
C ASN A 209 -17.82 14.07 -9.41
N LYS A 210 -17.56 12.90 -9.99
CA LYS A 210 -18.54 11.80 -10.01
C LYS A 210 -17.95 10.58 -9.31
N VAL A 211 -18.61 10.13 -8.26
CA VAL A 211 -18.27 8.90 -7.53
C VAL A 211 -18.22 7.76 -8.55
N ILE A 212 -17.06 7.12 -8.70
CA ILE A 212 -16.91 6.03 -9.67
C ILE A 212 -17.51 4.76 -9.07
N LEU A 213 -18.69 4.38 -9.54
CA LEU A 213 -19.40 3.17 -9.14
C LEU A 213 -18.81 1.93 -9.84
N MET A 214 -17.61 1.53 -9.42
CA MET A 214 -16.92 0.37 -10.01
C MET A 214 -17.50 -0.96 -9.50
N PRO A 215 -17.65 -1.97 -10.37
CA PRO A 215 -18.05 -3.31 -9.94
C PRO A 215 -17.13 -3.88 -8.86
N GLY A 216 -17.74 -4.45 -7.83
CA GLY A 216 -17.16 -5.02 -6.62
C GLY A 216 -16.77 -3.99 -5.55
N PHE A 217 -17.00 -2.68 -5.72
CA PHE A 217 -16.80 -1.71 -4.62
C PHE A 217 -17.85 -1.94 -3.53
N PRO A 218 -17.52 -1.69 -2.25
CA PRO A 218 -18.49 -1.83 -1.18
C PRO A 218 -19.60 -0.79 -1.34
N CYS A 219 -20.85 -1.23 -1.34
CA CYS A 219 -22.00 -0.33 -1.32
C CYS A 219 -21.94 0.55 -0.06
N PRO A 220 -22.14 1.89 -0.15
CA PRO A 220 -22.07 2.76 1.03
C PRO A 220 -23.15 2.47 2.06
N LEU A 221 -24.25 1.83 1.66
CA LEU A 221 -25.38 1.48 2.52
C LEU A 221 -25.13 0.17 3.29
N CYS A 222 -24.87 -0.94 2.59
CA CYS A 222 -24.70 -2.26 3.23
C CYS A 222 -23.25 -2.71 3.40
N ARG A 223 -22.28 -1.98 2.83
CA ARG A 223 -20.84 -2.28 2.87
C ARG A 223 -20.40 -3.58 2.22
N PHE A 224 -21.32 -4.33 1.59
CA PHE A 224 -20.96 -5.49 0.79
C PHE A 224 -20.44 -5.09 -0.60
N PRO A 225 -19.43 -5.80 -1.14
CA PRO A 225 -19.02 -5.68 -2.53
C PRO A 225 -20.23 -5.88 -3.47
N THR A 226 -20.50 -4.90 -4.34
CA THR A 226 -21.58 -5.00 -5.33
C THR A 226 -21.05 -4.93 -6.75
N TYR A 227 -21.52 -5.81 -7.63
CA TYR A 227 -21.27 -5.75 -9.07
C TYR A 227 -22.46 -5.15 -9.83
N SER A 228 -23.55 -4.86 -9.12
CA SER A 228 -24.81 -4.34 -9.65
C SER A 228 -25.12 -3.02 -8.95
N TRP A 229 -24.67 -1.92 -9.56
CA TRP A 229 -24.97 -0.57 -9.09
C TRP A 229 -26.25 -0.07 -9.75
N VAL A 230 -27.11 0.60 -8.97
CA VAL A 230 -28.21 1.37 -9.54
C VAL A 230 -27.64 2.73 -9.96
N GLU A 231 -27.40 2.89 -11.25
CA GLU A 231 -26.99 4.17 -11.82
C GLU A 231 -28.16 5.13 -11.91
N ASP A 232 -27.90 6.44 -11.76
CA ASP A 232 -28.88 7.51 -11.93
C ASP A 232 -30.07 7.42 -10.93
N LEU A 233 -29.72 7.25 -9.65
CA LEU A 233 -30.68 7.05 -8.54
C LEU A 233 -31.76 8.13 -8.46
N GLU A 234 -31.40 9.40 -8.63
CA GLU A 234 -32.33 10.55 -8.58
C GLU A 234 -33.46 10.44 -9.61
N ASN A 235 -33.22 9.81 -10.76
CA ASN A 235 -34.23 9.64 -11.81
C ASN A 235 -34.90 8.26 -11.80
N LYS A 236 -34.22 7.22 -11.29
CA LYS A 236 -34.71 5.83 -11.34
C LYS A 236 -35.34 5.33 -10.04
N VAL A 237 -35.20 6.05 -8.94
CA VAL A 237 -35.70 5.67 -7.63
C VAL A 237 -36.66 6.74 -7.11
N GLU A 238 -37.75 6.30 -6.52
CA GLU A 238 -38.79 7.18 -6.00
C GLU A 238 -38.24 8.06 -4.87
N LYS A 239 -38.55 9.36 -4.91
CA LYS A 239 -38.02 10.35 -3.94
C LYS A 239 -38.21 9.93 -2.47
N HIS A 240 -39.36 9.37 -2.13
CA HIS A 240 -39.64 8.93 -0.75
C HIS A 240 -38.71 7.79 -0.29
N VAL A 241 -38.26 6.93 -1.20
CA VAL A 241 -37.28 5.87 -0.90
C VAL A 241 -35.90 6.49 -0.65
N LEU A 242 -35.49 7.46 -1.49
CA LEU A 242 -34.23 8.18 -1.33
C LEU A 242 -34.19 8.96 0.00
N ASP A 243 -35.28 9.65 0.34
CA ASP A 243 -35.40 10.37 1.60
C ASP A 243 -35.32 9.40 2.80
N PHE A 244 -35.99 8.25 2.72
CA PHE A 244 -35.90 7.21 3.73
C PHE A 244 -34.48 6.63 3.88
N ILE A 245 -33.74 6.46 2.78
CA ILE A 245 -32.32 6.06 2.83
C ILE A 245 -31.49 7.12 3.56
N ARG A 246 -31.67 8.42 3.23
CA ARG A 246 -30.94 9.54 3.86
C ARG A 246 -31.21 9.61 5.36
N GLU A 247 -32.45 9.35 5.79
CA GLU A 247 -32.82 9.28 7.21
C GLU A 247 -32.08 8.15 7.94
N ASN A 248 -31.91 6.99 7.30
CA ASN A 248 -31.22 5.84 7.89
C ASN A 248 -29.69 5.90 7.77
N HIS A 249 -29.18 6.69 6.82
CA HIS A 249 -27.74 6.88 6.58
C HIS A 249 -27.40 8.38 6.48
N PRO A 250 -27.32 9.09 7.62
CA PRO A 250 -26.93 10.51 7.63
C PRO A 250 -25.55 10.71 6.98
N GLY A 251 -25.49 11.55 5.95
CA GLY A 251 -24.27 11.82 5.17
C GLY A 251 -24.18 11.03 3.85
N TRP A 252 -25.12 10.14 3.56
CA TRP A 252 -25.28 9.56 2.23
C TRP A 252 -26.03 10.52 1.30
N ASP A 253 -25.68 10.45 0.01
CA ASP A 253 -26.31 11.15 -1.11
C ASP A 253 -26.39 10.20 -2.30
N ALA A 254 -27.35 10.43 -3.19
CA ALA A 254 -27.59 9.62 -4.38
C ALA A 254 -26.35 9.54 -5.29
N GLU A 255 -25.49 10.56 -5.30
CA GLU A 255 -24.22 10.52 -6.03
C GLU A 255 -23.27 9.43 -5.54
N TYR A 256 -23.31 9.05 -4.25
CA TYR A 256 -22.49 7.95 -3.72
C TYR A 256 -22.96 6.56 -4.17
N GLY A 257 -24.13 6.48 -4.81
CA GLY A 257 -24.70 5.25 -5.34
C GLY A 257 -25.23 4.29 -4.28
N ALA A 258 -25.91 3.25 -4.76
CA ALA A 258 -26.43 2.14 -3.96
C ALA A 258 -26.48 0.86 -4.81
N CYS A 259 -26.31 -0.31 -4.18
CA CYS A 259 -26.54 -1.58 -4.88
C CYS A 259 -28.03 -1.83 -5.08
N ASP A 260 -28.36 -2.60 -6.12
CA ASP A 260 -29.73 -3.06 -6.42
C ASP A 260 -30.46 -3.62 -5.20
N ARG A 261 -29.81 -4.48 -4.42
CA ARG A 261 -30.36 -5.09 -3.20
C ARG A 261 -30.69 -4.08 -2.11
N CYS A 262 -29.85 -3.07 -1.92
CA CYS A 262 -30.13 -2.02 -0.94
C CYS A 262 -31.33 -1.20 -1.36
N VAL A 263 -31.39 -0.80 -2.64
CA VAL A 263 -32.53 -0.04 -3.16
C VAL A 263 -33.82 -0.84 -3.01
N GLU A 264 -33.80 -2.13 -3.33
CA GLU A 264 -34.96 -3.02 -3.17
C GLU A 264 -35.41 -3.12 -1.71
N VAL A 265 -34.47 -3.39 -0.78
CA VAL A 265 -34.78 -3.48 0.65
C VAL A 265 -35.35 -2.18 1.19
N TYR A 266 -34.79 -1.04 0.80
CA TYR A 266 -35.27 0.26 1.26
C TYR A 266 -36.63 0.62 0.68
N ARG A 267 -36.93 0.23 -0.56
CA ARG A 267 -38.26 0.36 -1.15
C ARG A 267 -39.31 -0.41 -0.34
N LEU A 268 -39.02 -1.68 -0.02
CA LEU A 268 -39.94 -2.51 0.79
C LEU A 268 -40.16 -1.93 2.19
N ARG A 269 -39.10 -1.39 2.82
CA ARG A 269 -39.19 -0.78 4.15
C ARG A 269 -39.95 0.54 4.15
N SER A 270 -39.76 1.38 3.13
CA SER A 270 -40.51 2.65 3.03
C SER A 270 -42.01 2.43 2.78
N GLU A 271 -42.38 1.27 2.22
CA GLU A 271 -43.76 0.85 2.01
C GLU A 271 -44.37 0.11 3.23
N GLY A 272 -43.58 -0.12 4.29
CA GLY A 272 -44.03 -0.81 5.50
C GLY A 272 -44.18 -2.33 5.36
N VAL A 273 -43.53 -2.94 4.36
CA VAL A 273 -43.65 -4.37 4.04
C VAL A 273 -42.67 -5.24 4.86
N VAL A 274 -41.66 -4.63 5.50
CA VAL A 274 -40.64 -5.31 6.34
C VAL A 274 -40.29 -4.47 7.56
#